data_AF-A0A9D3AYF3-F1
#
_entry.id   AF-A0A9D3AYF3-F1
#
_cell.length_a   1.000
_cell.length_b   1.000
_cell.length_c   1.000
_cell.angle_alpha   90.00
_cell.angle_beta   90.00
_cell.angle_gamma   90.00
#
_symmetry.space_group_name_H-M   'P 1'
#
loop_
_entity.id
_entity.type
_entity.pdbx_description
1 polymer ?
#
loop_
_entity_poly.entity_id
_entity_poly.type
_entity_poly.pdbx_seq_one_letter_code
_entity_poly.pdbx_strand_id
1 'polypeptide(L)'
;MPTFINNLLSRVGLAKKSEKETKKAATPTVAKSDAFLQIVAVIDAMVEEGVTRLRKVEDRYAVIYLLGDKKILHIPKNVDPPRTFFLFSGANRVAKGMDVPGLRVVSKNEAKQKKYGPIKAVYTGINTEVVKDMLKLMDSDKTA
;
A
#
# COMPACT_ATOMS: atom_id res chain seq x y z
N MET A 1 -62.80 22.84 20.90
CA MET A 1 -63.13 21.74 21.83
C MET A 1 -62.43 20.47 21.36
N PRO A 2 -61.29 20.10 21.96
CA PRO A 2 -60.65 18.82 21.71
C PRO A 2 -61.28 17.75 22.62
N THR A 3 -61.67 16.62 22.04
CA THR A 3 -62.12 15.44 22.80
C THR A 3 -60.91 14.65 23.29
N PHE A 4 -60.88 14.49 24.61
CA PHE A 4 -59.86 13.80 25.40
C PHE A 4 -60.08 12.28 25.43
N ILE A 5 -58.98 11.54 25.18
CA ILE A 5 -58.45 10.35 25.88
C ILE A 5 -59.37 9.12 26.14
N ASN A 6 -58.97 7.93 25.63
CA ASN A 6 -58.50 6.77 26.44
C ASN A 6 -58.56 5.44 25.67
N ASN A 7 -57.40 4.77 25.56
CA ASN A 7 -57.18 3.44 26.16
C ASN A 7 -55.68 3.11 26.08
N LEU A 8 -54.96 3.11 27.21
CA LEU A 8 -54.54 1.92 27.96
C LEU A 8 -53.93 0.82 27.06
N LEU A 9 -52.60 0.74 26.98
CA LEU A 9 -51.74 -0.03 27.88
C LEU A 9 -51.82 -1.56 27.69
N SER A 10 -50.63 -2.13 27.54
CA SER A 10 -50.24 -3.49 27.94
C SER A 10 -50.40 -4.60 26.89
N ARG A 11 -49.28 -4.86 26.19
CA ARG A 11 -48.73 -6.20 25.90
C ARG A 11 -47.27 -6.00 25.51
N VAL A 12 -46.37 -5.89 26.50
CA VAL A 12 -45.50 -7.02 26.90
C VAL A 12 -45.33 -8.02 25.76
N GLY A 13 -44.31 -7.77 24.96
CA GLY A 13 -43.83 -8.64 23.89
C GLY A 13 -42.34 -8.43 23.76
N LEU A 14 -41.59 -8.81 24.80
CA LEU A 14 -40.15 -9.03 24.77
C LEU A 14 -39.85 -10.12 23.74
N ALA A 15 -39.83 -9.75 22.46
CA ALA A 15 -39.36 -10.60 21.37
C ALA A 15 -37.87 -10.36 21.17
N LYS A 16 -37.09 -11.15 21.93
CA LYS A 16 -35.78 -11.72 21.57
C LYS A 16 -35.03 -10.97 20.46
N LYS A 17 -34.14 -10.04 20.86
CA LYS A 17 -33.02 -9.59 20.02
C LYS A 17 -32.28 -10.83 19.52
N SER A 18 -32.14 -10.95 18.20
CA SER A 18 -31.28 -11.97 17.59
C SER A 18 -29.88 -11.82 18.17
N GLU A 19 -29.38 -12.87 18.82
CA GLU A 19 -27.95 -13.09 19.01
C GLU A 19 -27.33 -13.30 17.62
N LYS A 20 -27.08 -12.18 16.93
CA LYS A 20 -26.16 -12.13 15.81
C LYS A 20 -24.77 -12.32 16.41
N GLU A 21 -24.31 -13.56 16.35
CA GLU A 21 -22.91 -13.98 16.24
C GLU A 21 -21.93 -12.91 16.71
N THR A 22 -21.67 -12.95 18.02
CA THR A 22 -20.63 -12.18 18.65
C THR A 22 -19.30 -12.60 18.04
N LYS A 23 -18.84 -11.76 17.11
CA LYS A 23 -17.45 -11.47 16.78
C LYS A 23 -16.60 -12.72 16.54
N LYS A 24 -16.54 -13.10 15.26
CA LYS A 24 -15.33 -13.66 14.65
C LYS A 24 -14.11 -13.10 15.38
N ALA A 25 -13.38 -13.99 16.04
CA ALA A 25 -12.05 -13.74 16.54
C ALA A 25 -11.29 -12.92 15.49
N ALA A 26 -10.67 -11.82 15.92
CA ALA A 26 -9.79 -11.06 15.06
C ALA A 26 -8.76 -12.04 14.49
N THR A 27 -8.87 -12.32 13.18
CA THR A 27 -7.86 -13.07 12.46
C THR A 27 -6.51 -12.41 12.71
N PRO A 28 -5.49 -13.21 13.06
CA PRO A 28 -4.27 -12.70 13.66
C PRO A 28 -3.58 -11.71 12.72
N THR A 29 -3.03 -10.64 13.29
CA THR A 29 -2.21 -9.59 12.66
C THR A 29 -0.99 -10.14 11.88
N VAL A 30 -0.75 -11.45 11.93
CA VAL A 30 0.35 -12.19 11.31
C VAL A 30 0.29 -12.19 9.77
N ALA A 31 -0.90 -12.23 9.16
CA ALA A 31 -1.03 -12.17 7.70
C ALA A 31 -0.72 -10.77 7.11
N LYS A 32 -0.61 -9.73 7.94
CA LYS A 32 -0.60 -8.32 7.53
C LYS A 32 0.80 -7.71 7.44
N SER A 33 1.74 -8.21 8.25
CA SER A 33 3.19 -7.98 8.08
C SER A 33 3.73 -8.72 6.85
N ASP A 34 3.02 -9.73 6.38
CA ASP A 34 3.47 -10.63 5.32
C ASP A 34 3.61 -9.91 3.97
N ALA A 35 2.60 -9.14 3.52
CA ALA A 35 2.67 -8.49 2.21
C ALA A 35 3.81 -7.46 2.09
N PHE A 36 4.07 -6.67 3.15
CA PHE A 36 5.23 -5.78 3.19
C PHE A 36 6.54 -6.58 3.10
N LEU A 37 6.67 -7.63 3.92
CA LEU A 37 7.86 -8.47 3.94
C LEU A 37 8.07 -9.20 2.61
N GLN A 38 7.01 -9.62 1.93
CA GLN A 38 7.07 -10.24 0.61
C GLN A 38 7.57 -9.27 -0.46
N ILE A 39 7.10 -8.01 -0.45
CA ILE A 39 7.62 -6.97 -1.35
C ILE A 39 9.12 -6.76 -1.11
N VAL A 40 9.53 -6.63 0.15
CA VAL A 40 10.94 -6.47 0.52
C VAL A 40 11.77 -7.68 0.10
N ALA A 41 11.30 -8.90 0.39
CA ALA A 41 11.99 -10.15 0.05
C ALA A 41 12.18 -10.31 -1.46
N VAL A 42 11.19 -9.92 -2.26
CA VAL A 42 11.29 -9.95 -3.73
C VAL A 42 12.38 -8.99 -4.23
N ILE A 43 12.49 -7.79 -3.66
CA ILE A 43 13.53 -6.84 -4.06
C ILE A 43 14.91 -7.34 -3.61
N ASP A 44 14.99 -7.90 -2.40
CA ASP A 44 16.23 -8.47 -1.88
C ASP A 44 16.71 -9.63 -2.76
N ALA A 45 15.81 -10.53 -3.20
CA ALA A 45 16.13 -11.59 -4.16
C ALA A 45 16.63 -11.02 -5.50
N MET A 46 16.02 -9.97 -6.04
CA MET A 46 16.51 -9.32 -7.27
C MET A 46 17.91 -8.71 -7.11
N VAL A 47 18.30 -8.29 -5.90
CA VAL A 47 19.65 -7.82 -5.60
C VAL A 47 20.62 -9.00 -5.51
N GLU A 48 20.24 -10.07 -4.82
CA GLU A 48 21.05 -11.30 -4.67
C GLU A 48 21.32 -11.99 -6.02
N GLU A 49 20.31 -12.03 -6.89
CA GLU A 49 20.40 -12.57 -8.26
C GLU A 49 21.16 -11.63 -9.22
N GLY A 50 21.52 -10.42 -8.79
CA GLY A 50 22.21 -9.43 -9.62
C GLY A 50 21.33 -8.76 -10.69
N VAL A 51 20.02 -8.93 -10.63
CA VAL A 51 19.04 -8.27 -11.52
C VAL A 51 19.04 -6.76 -11.29
N THR A 52 19.23 -6.31 -10.04
CA THR A 52 19.40 -4.89 -9.70
C THR A 52 20.65 -4.69 -8.86
N ARG A 53 21.22 -3.48 -8.93
CA ARG A 53 22.42 -3.10 -8.13
C ARG A 53 22.06 -2.23 -6.93
N LEU A 54 20.85 -2.43 -6.39
CA LEU A 54 20.34 -1.60 -5.31
C LEU A 54 20.94 -1.98 -3.96
N ARG A 55 21.27 -0.98 -3.15
CA ARG A 55 21.69 -1.15 -1.76
C ARG A 55 20.51 -0.90 -0.83
N LYS A 56 20.19 -1.88 0.02
CA LYS A 56 19.17 -1.75 1.06
C LYS A 56 19.68 -0.92 2.23
N VAL A 57 18.83 -0.02 2.72
CA VAL A 57 18.98 0.73 3.97
C VAL A 57 17.66 0.64 4.71
N GLU A 58 17.68 0.26 5.98
CA GLU A 58 16.48 0.05 6.77
C GLU A 58 16.53 0.89 8.04
N ASP A 59 15.42 1.56 8.35
CA ASP A 59 15.22 2.27 9.61
C ASP A 59 13.95 1.77 10.31
N ARG A 60 13.56 2.41 11.42
CA ARG A 60 12.38 2.00 12.19
C ARG A 60 11.05 2.19 11.44
N TYR A 61 11.01 3.04 10.43
CA TYR A 61 9.81 3.50 9.76
C TYR A 61 9.71 3.07 8.29
N ALA A 62 10.80 2.66 7.64
CA ALA A 62 10.81 2.28 6.24
C ALA A 62 11.98 1.37 5.86
N VAL A 63 11.83 0.71 4.71
CA VAL A 63 12.93 0.13 3.93
C VAL A 63 13.16 1.02 2.70
N ILE A 64 14.42 1.41 2.48
CA ILE A 64 14.85 2.30 1.41
C ILE A 64 15.88 1.55 0.56
N TYR A 65 15.72 1.60 -0.76
CA TYR A 65 16.72 1.07 -1.69
C TYR A 65 17.40 2.22 -2.44
N LEU A 66 18.72 2.18 -2.47
CA LEU A 66 19.59 3.22 -3.02
C LEU A 66 20.36 2.69 -4.24
N LEU A 67 20.61 3.55 -5.23
CA LEU A 67 21.61 3.30 -6.27
C LEU A 67 22.68 4.40 -6.16
N GLY A 68 23.89 4.03 -5.72
CA GLY A 68 24.85 4.99 -5.18
C GLY A 68 24.24 5.74 -4.00
N ASP A 69 24.19 7.07 -4.09
CA ASP A 69 23.59 7.94 -3.06
C ASP A 69 22.14 8.32 -3.34
N LYS A 70 21.56 7.86 -4.46
CA LYS A 70 20.22 8.23 -4.87
C LYS A 70 19.19 7.23 -4.36
N LYS A 71 18.12 7.73 -3.72
CA LYS A 71 16.94 6.93 -3.36
C LYS A 71 16.20 6.50 -4.62
N ILE A 72 15.99 5.19 -4.75
CA ILE A 72 15.27 4.57 -5.87
C ILE A 72 13.90 4.09 -5.41
N LEU A 73 13.85 3.41 -4.26
CA LEU A 73 12.62 2.95 -3.63
C LEU A 73 12.52 3.44 -2.19
N HIS A 74 11.29 3.66 -1.75
CA HIS A 74 10.96 3.90 -0.37
C HIS A 74 9.66 3.16 -0.02
N ILE A 75 9.74 2.29 0.98
CA ILE A 75 8.63 1.41 1.39
C ILE A 75 8.38 1.66 2.87
N PRO A 76 7.39 2.50 3.25
CA PRO A 76 7.05 2.73 4.64
C PRO A 76 6.53 1.44 5.30
N LYS A 77 6.99 1.22 6.53
CA LYS A 77 6.45 0.25 7.46
C LYS A 77 5.11 0.74 8.01
N ASN A 78 4.25 -0.18 8.44
CA ASN A 78 2.98 0.12 9.13
C ASN A 78 1.94 0.89 8.28
N VAL A 79 2.00 0.79 6.95
CA VAL A 79 0.98 1.34 6.05
C VAL A 79 0.24 0.19 5.38
N ASP A 80 -1.09 0.19 5.47
CA ASP A 80 -1.98 -0.83 4.90
C ASP A 80 -3.05 -0.18 4.01
N PRO A 81 -3.22 -0.61 2.75
CA PRO A 81 -2.34 -1.52 2.01
C PRO A 81 -0.89 -1.00 1.89
N PRO A 82 0.12 -1.89 1.75
CA PRO A 82 1.51 -1.50 1.56
C PRO A 82 1.67 -0.51 0.43
N ARG A 83 2.57 0.45 0.62
CA ARG A 83 2.91 1.45 -0.40
C ARG A 83 4.36 1.31 -0.79
N THR A 84 4.62 1.25 -2.08
CA THR A 84 5.96 1.29 -2.66
C THR A 84 6.09 2.57 -3.46
N PHE A 85 6.94 3.47 -2.99
CA PHE A 85 7.23 4.71 -3.69
C PHE A 85 8.44 4.52 -4.60
N PHE A 86 8.28 4.94 -5.86
CA PHE A 86 9.33 4.91 -6.88
C PHE A 86 9.85 6.32 -7.13
N LEU A 87 11.16 6.49 -6.98
CA LEU A 87 11.84 7.80 -7.01
C LEU A 87 12.80 7.93 -8.20
N PHE A 88 13.06 6.85 -8.93
CA PHE A 88 13.96 6.86 -10.08
C PHE A 88 13.42 7.70 -11.26
N SER A 89 14.34 8.14 -12.12
CA SER A 89 13.98 8.89 -13.33
C SER A 89 13.26 7.98 -14.32
N GLY A 90 12.13 8.41 -14.88
CA GLY A 90 11.34 7.61 -15.81
C GLY A 90 10.25 6.75 -15.16
N ALA A 91 10.22 6.61 -13.82
CA ALA A 91 9.19 5.82 -13.12
C ALA A 91 7.75 6.28 -13.43
N ASN A 92 7.54 7.57 -13.70
CA ASN A 92 6.25 8.09 -14.14
C ASN A 92 5.84 7.63 -15.55
N ARG A 93 6.81 7.45 -16.46
CA ARG A 93 6.57 6.92 -17.81
C ARG A 93 6.24 5.44 -17.73
N VAL A 94 7.03 4.68 -16.98
CA VAL A 94 6.81 3.24 -16.76
C VAL A 94 5.44 2.99 -16.13
N ALA A 95 5.11 3.71 -15.05
CA ALA A 95 3.82 3.55 -14.37
C ALA A 95 2.62 3.87 -15.27
N LYS A 96 2.74 4.83 -16.20
CA LYS A 96 1.69 5.10 -17.21
C LYS A 96 1.57 3.98 -18.23
N GLY A 97 2.68 3.37 -18.65
CA GLY A 97 2.69 2.32 -19.66
C GLY A 97 2.15 0.98 -19.15
N MET A 98 2.27 0.70 -17.85
CA MET A 98 1.82 -0.56 -17.26
C MET A 98 0.30 -0.64 -17.03
N ASP A 99 -0.37 0.50 -16.80
CA ASP A 99 -1.82 0.61 -16.54
C ASP A 99 -2.38 -0.42 -15.52
N VAL A 100 -1.65 -0.65 -14.41
CA VAL A 100 -2.02 -1.63 -13.39
C VAL A 100 -2.79 -0.98 -12.23
N PRO A 101 -3.86 -1.61 -11.71
CA PRO A 101 -4.57 -1.11 -10.54
C PRO A 101 -3.66 -0.89 -9.32
N GLY A 102 -3.81 0.27 -8.67
CA GLY A 102 -3.02 0.65 -7.51
C GLY A 102 -1.65 1.26 -7.84
N LEU A 103 -1.18 1.19 -9.09
CA LEU A 103 0.00 1.91 -9.57
C LEU A 103 -0.43 3.24 -10.18
N ARG A 104 0.09 4.35 -9.65
CA ARG A 104 -0.23 5.69 -10.18
C ARG A 104 0.98 6.59 -10.24
N VAL A 105 0.95 7.51 -11.19
CA VAL A 105 1.90 8.62 -11.26
C VAL A 105 1.61 9.64 -10.18
N VAL A 106 2.67 10.15 -9.56
CA VAL A 106 2.61 11.27 -8.63
C VAL A 106 3.09 12.52 -9.36
N SER A 107 2.24 13.55 -9.43
CA SER A 107 2.62 14.83 -10.04
C SER A 107 3.62 15.58 -9.16
N LYS A 108 4.42 16.48 -9.75
CA LYS A 108 5.35 17.35 -8.99
C LYS A 108 4.60 18.17 -7.91
N ASN A 109 3.40 18.65 -8.24
CA ASN A 109 2.58 19.44 -7.33
C ASN A 109 2.08 18.59 -6.15
N GLU A 110 1.60 17.38 -6.43
CA GLU A 110 1.19 16.44 -5.39
C GLU A 110 2.36 16.07 -4.47
N ALA A 111 3.53 15.76 -5.05
CA ALA A 111 4.73 15.41 -4.31
C ALA A 111 5.16 16.55 -3.37
N LYS A 112 5.08 17.82 -3.83
CA LYS A 112 5.37 19.00 -3.02
C LYS A 112 4.33 19.19 -1.90
N GLN A 113 3.05 19.11 -2.21
CA GLN A 113 1.95 19.30 -1.25
C GLN A 113 1.97 18.24 -0.13
N LYS A 114 2.22 16.98 -0.50
CA LYS A 114 2.25 15.85 0.43
C LYS A 114 3.62 15.63 1.08
N LYS A 115 4.61 16.47 0.77
CA LYS A 115 6.01 16.36 1.25
C LYS A 115 6.61 14.98 0.99
N TYR A 116 6.24 14.38 -0.14
CA TYR A 116 6.73 13.08 -0.59
C TYR A 116 8.18 13.14 -1.14
N GLY A 117 8.76 14.33 -1.28
CA GLY A 117 10.09 14.46 -1.88
C GLY A 117 10.05 14.20 -3.39
N PRO A 118 11.08 13.58 -4.01
CA PRO A 118 11.16 13.43 -5.46
C PRO A 118 10.35 12.22 -6.00
N ILE A 119 9.33 11.76 -5.28
CA ILE A 119 8.49 10.62 -5.69
C ILE A 119 7.86 10.89 -7.06
N LYS A 120 7.92 9.88 -7.94
CA LYS A 120 7.44 9.94 -9.33
C LYS A 120 6.26 9.01 -9.57
N ALA A 121 6.22 7.88 -8.88
CA ALA A 121 5.10 6.94 -8.91
C ALA A 121 4.93 6.29 -7.53
N VAL A 122 3.72 5.82 -7.26
CA VAL A 122 3.40 5.05 -6.06
C VAL A 122 2.57 3.84 -6.46
N TYR A 123 2.98 2.68 -6.00
CA TYR A 123 2.16 1.48 -6.00
C TYR A 123 1.54 1.29 -4.63
N THR A 124 0.25 1.05 -4.58
CA THR A 124 -0.52 0.76 -3.37
C THR A 124 -1.21 -0.58 -3.57
N GLY A 125 -0.66 -1.65 -2.99
CA GLY A 125 -1.13 -3.01 -3.24
C GLY A 125 -0.15 -4.08 -2.74
N ILE A 126 -0.49 -5.33 -3.02
CA ILE A 126 0.25 -6.51 -2.53
C ILE A 126 0.92 -7.33 -3.65
N ASN A 127 0.63 -7.03 -4.92
CA ASN A 127 1.20 -7.78 -6.04
C ASN A 127 2.67 -7.38 -6.23
N THR A 128 3.57 -8.30 -5.92
CA THR A 128 5.02 -8.09 -5.99
C THR A 128 5.53 -8.03 -7.43
N GLU A 129 4.83 -8.63 -8.40
CA GLU A 129 5.22 -8.58 -9.82
C GLU A 129 5.20 -7.15 -10.36
N VAL A 130 4.27 -6.31 -9.90
CA VAL A 130 4.24 -4.88 -10.27
C VAL A 130 5.52 -4.17 -9.85
N VAL A 131 6.06 -4.51 -8.68
CA VAL A 131 7.30 -3.93 -8.17
C VAL A 131 8.51 -4.45 -8.96
N LYS A 132 8.53 -5.75 -9.30
CA LYS A 132 9.58 -6.34 -10.14
C LYS A 132 9.62 -5.69 -11.52
N ASP A 133 8.48 -5.57 -12.18
CA ASP A 133 8.39 -5.02 -13.53
C ASP A 133 8.80 -3.55 -13.58
N MET A 134 8.37 -2.75 -12.58
CA MET A 134 8.83 -1.37 -12.42
C MET A 134 10.35 -1.27 -12.30
N LEU A 135 10.99 -2.19 -11.56
CA LEU A 135 12.45 -2.22 -11.39
C LEU A 135 13.19 -2.72 -12.64
N LYS A 136 12.70 -3.76 -13.32
CA LYS A 136 13.31 -4.27 -14.56
C LYS A 136 13.32 -3.21 -15.66
N LEU A 137 12.25 -2.45 -15.78
CA LEU A 137 12.14 -1.38 -16.77
C LEU A 137 13.01 -0.16 -16.43
N MET A 138 13.34 0.07 -15.14
CA MET A 138 14.31 1.09 -14.74
C MET A 138 15.70 0.82 -15.30
N ASP A 139 16.16 -0.44 -15.26
CA ASP A 139 17.52 -0.79 -15.69
C ASP A 139 17.61 -1.01 -17.21
N SER A 140 16.50 -1.33 -17.88
CA SER A 140 16.43 -1.47 -19.34
C SER A 140 16.59 -0.13 -20.09
N ASP A 141 16.13 0.98 -19.49
CA ASP A 141 16.24 2.33 -20.07
C ASP A 141 17.69 2.89 -20.09
N LYS A 142 18.67 2.16 -19.53
CA LYS A 142 20.10 2.54 -19.58
C LYS A 142 20.89 1.86 -20.70
N THR A 143 20.30 0.90 -21.41
CA THR A 143 20.97 0.15 -22.48
C THR A 143 20.46 0.50 -23.88
N ALA A 144 19.61 1.53 -24.01
CA ALA A 144 19.05 2.01 -25.27
C ALA A 144 19.64 3.38 -25.66
#